data_AF-A0A0K1QC91-F1
#
_entry.id   AF-A0A0K1QC91-F1
#
_cell.length_a   1.000
_cell.length_b   1.000
_cell.length_c   1.000
_cell.angle_alpha   90.00
_cell.angle_beta   90.00
_cell.angle_gamma   90.00
#
_symmetry.space_group_name_H-M   'P 1'
#
loop_
_entity.id
_entity.type
_entity.pdbx_description
1 polymer ?
#
loop_
_entity_poly.entity_id
_entity_poly.type
_entity_poly.pdbx_seq_one_letter_code
_entity_poly.pdbx_strand_id
1 'polypeptide(L)'
;MASAMEELRRLYLAGETEAALAVAESVRPAPVGTPWPLDTIPLVNMTAQQIMQLPLDPQSGFLLARIDGMTPLKTILDISAMPHESAMHRIEHLVHLGAVRMLVPRSDTPTLS
;
A
#
# COMPACT_ATOMS: atom_id res chain seq x y z
N MET A 1 -14.02 -7.25 8.09
CA MET A 1 -14.14 -5.79 7.84
C MET A 1 -13.69 -5.54 6.41
N ALA A 2 -14.44 -4.76 5.64
CA ALA A 2 -13.99 -4.34 4.31
C ALA A 2 -12.80 -3.39 4.47
N SER A 3 -11.76 -3.52 3.63
CA SER A 3 -10.63 -2.59 3.60
C SER A 3 -11.13 -1.18 3.25
N ALA A 4 -10.50 -0.14 3.80
CA ALA A 4 -10.81 1.25 3.46
C ALA A 4 -10.78 1.50 1.93
N MET A 5 -9.95 0.76 1.18
CA MET A 5 -9.92 0.86 -0.29
C MET A 5 -11.11 0.21 -0.98
N GLU A 6 -11.65 -0.87 -0.41
CA GLU A 6 -12.87 -1.51 -0.93
C GLU A 6 -14.07 -0.56 -0.74
N GLU A 7 -14.11 0.11 0.42
CA GLU A 7 -15.11 1.13 0.72
C GLU A 7 -14.97 2.35 -0.20
N LEU A 8 -13.74 2.86 -0.39
CA LEU A 8 -13.46 3.95 -1.33
C LEU A 8 -13.94 3.62 -2.74
N ARG A 9 -13.63 2.41 -3.21
CA ARG A 9 -14.04 1.93 -4.54
C ARG A 9 -15.56 1.87 -4.66
N ARG A 10 -16.24 1.33 -3.64
CA ARG A 10 -17.71 1.25 -3.61
C ARG A 10 -18.34 2.64 -3.70
N LEU A 11 -17.87 3.58 -2.89
CA LEU A 11 -18.39 4.96 -2.85
C LEU A 11 -18.15 5.71 -4.17
N TYR A 12 -16.96 5.55 -4.76
CA TYR A 12 -16.66 6.14 -6.06
C TYR A 12 -17.60 5.62 -7.17
N LEU A 13 -17.81 4.30 -7.23
CA LEU A 13 -18.71 3.68 -8.22
C LEU A 13 -20.18 4.06 -8.00
N ALA A 14 -20.58 4.35 -6.76
CA ALA A 14 -21.91 4.84 -6.41
C ALA A 14 -22.11 6.35 -6.71
N GLY A 15 -21.06 7.07 -7.10
CA GLY A 15 -21.11 8.53 -7.30
C GLY A 15 -21.13 9.33 -5.99
N GLU A 16 -20.84 8.69 -4.86
CA GLU A 16 -20.78 9.32 -3.53
C GLU A 16 -19.42 9.99 -3.31
N THR A 17 -19.12 11.00 -4.12
CA THR A 17 -17.78 11.62 -4.20
C THR A 17 -17.30 12.23 -2.88
N GLU A 18 -18.18 12.86 -2.10
CA GLU A 18 -17.84 13.43 -0.78
C GLU A 18 -17.45 12.35 0.24
N ALA A 19 -18.20 11.25 0.27
CA ALA A 19 -17.90 10.13 1.14
C ALA A 19 -16.61 9.42 0.71
N ALA A 20 -16.40 9.27 -0.61
CA ALA A 20 -15.15 8.74 -1.16
C ALA A 20 -13.95 9.64 -0.78
N LEU A 21 -14.11 10.97 -0.86
CA LEU A 21 -13.07 11.92 -0.48
C LEU A 21 -12.74 11.80 1.01
N ALA A 22 -13.75 11.72 1.88
CA ALA A 22 -13.54 11.53 3.32
C ALA A 22 -12.76 10.24 3.63
N VAL A 23 -13.03 9.15 2.89
CA VAL A 23 -12.27 7.89 3.02
C VAL A 23 -10.84 8.07 2.51
N ALA A 24 -10.62 8.76 1.39
CA ALA A 24 -9.28 9.02 0.85
C ALA A 24 -8.44 9.90 1.81
N GLU A 25 -9.05 10.91 2.43
CA GLU A 25 -8.41 11.78 3.43
C GLU A 25 -8.07 11.05 4.74
N SER A 26 -8.76 9.94 5.01
CA SER A 26 -8.48 9.08 6.16
C SER A 26 -7.18 8.28 6.01
N VAL A 27 -6.63 8.20 4.80
CA VAL A 27 -5.41 7.45 4.49
C VAL A 27 -4.20 8.36 4.58
N ARG A 28 -3.21 7.98 5.40
CA ARG A 28 -1.96 8.77 5.55
C ARG A 28 -0.73 7.95 5.17
N PRO A 29 0.33 8.62 4.65
CA PRO A 29 1.64 7.99 4.52
C PRO A 29 2.10 7.47 5.88
N ALA A 30 2.42 6.19 5.97
CA ALA A 30 3.06 5.64 7.16
C ALA A 30 4.49 6.17 7.27
N PRO A 31 4.98 6.48 8.48
CA PRO A 31 6.39 6.75 8.70
C PRO A 31 7.26 5.58 8.25
N VAL A 32 8.44 5.89 7.71
CA VAL A 32 9.47 4.88 7.43
C VAL A 32 10.04 4.39 8.76
N GLY A 33 10.25 3.07 8.90
CA GLY A 33 10.87 2.48 10.09
C GLY A 33 9.91 2.16 11.25
N THR A 34 8.60 2.24 11.03
CA THR A 34 7.58 1.71 11.95
C THR A 34 6.98 0.43 11.38
N PRO A 35 6.65 -0.58 12.21
CA PRO A 35 5.90 -1.75 11.76
C PRO A 35 4.57 -1.33 11.13
N TRP A 36 4.26 -1.86 9.95
CA TRP A 36 3.01 -1.56 9.27
C TRP A 36 1.95 -2.63 9.56
N PRO A 37 0.70 -2.24 9.88
CA PRO A 37 -0.43 -3.15 9.87
C PRO A 37 -0.52 -3.92 8.54
N LEU A 38 -0.92 -5.19 8.56
CA LEU A 38 -0.93 -6.03 7.35
C LEU A 38 -2.03 -5.64 6.34
N ASP A 39 -3.01 -4.83 6.75
CA ASP A 39 -4.04 -4.21 5.90
C ASP A 39 -3.59 -2.88 5.25
N THR A 40 -2.37 -2.43 5.55
CA THR A 40 -1.72 -1.30 4.88
C THR A 40 -1.66 -1.55 3.37
N ILE A 41 -1.84 -0.49 2.58
CA ILE A 41 -1.80 -0.54 1.12
C ILE A 41 -0.47 0.06 0.64
N PRO A 42 0.44 -0.74 0.05
CA PRO A 42 1.64 -0.19 -0.58
C PRO A 42 1.26 0.52 -1.88
N LEU A 43 1.92 1.63 -2.17
CA LEU A 43 1.69 2.41 -3.38
C LEU A 43 3.02 2.84 -4.01
N VAL A 44 3.14 2.65 -5.32
CA VAL A 44 4.29 3.13 -6.09
C VAL A 44 4.31 4.66 -6.07
N ASN A 45 5.47 5.22 -5.70
CA ASN A 45 5.65 6.66 -5.47
C ASN A 45 6.61 7.33 -6.48
N MET A 46 7.07 6.58 -7.49
CA MET A 46 7.99 7.06 -8.52
C MET A 46 7.48 6.71 -9.92
N THR A 47 7.96 7.45 -10.93
CA THR A 47 7.71 7.12 -12.34
C THR A 47 8.52 5.89 -12.76
N ALA A 48 8.08 5.20 -13.83
CA ALA A 48 8.81 4.06 -14.39
C ALA A 48 10.26 4.42 -14.75
N GLN A 49 10.50 5.62 -15.30
CA GLN A 49 11.85 6.10 -15.62
C GLN A 49 12.73 6.22 -14.38
N GLN A 50 12.21 6.79 -13.28
CA GLN A 50 12.94 6.88 -12.01
C GLN A 50 13.23 5.50 -11.43
N ILE A 51 12.26 4.58 -11.48
CA ILE A 51 12.40 3.21 -10.99
C ILE A 51 13.53 2.47 -11.73
N MET A 52 13.65 2.65 -13.05
CA MET A 52 14.73 2.03 -13.84
C MET A 52 16.14 2.49 -13.45
N GLN A 53 16.27 3.61 -12.72
CA GLN A 53 17.57 4.11 -12.24
C GLN A 53 17.90 3.61 -10.82
N LEU A 54 16.98 2.90 -10.17
CA LEU A 54 17.20 2.40 -8.81
C LEU A 54 18.08 1.13 -8.82
N PRO A 55 18.91 0.92 -7.79
CA PRO A 55 19.71 -0.29 -7.62
C PRO A 55 18.85 -1.45 -7.10
N LEU A 56 17.83 -1.85 -7.88
CA LEU A 56 16.93 -2.94 -7.52
C LEU A 56 17.53 -4.28 -7.92
N ASP A 57 17.64 -5.18 -6.95
CA ASP A 57 17.85 -6.59 -7.26
C ASP A 57 16.55 -7.21 -7.84
N PRO A 58 16.64 -8.36 -8.55
CA PRO A 58 15.50 -8.95 -9.23
C PRO A 58 14.30 -9.25 -8.33
N GLN A 59 14.51 -9.61 -7.06
CA GLN A 59 13.42 -9.94 -6.14
C GLN A 59 12.69 -8.69 -5.65
N SER A 60 13.42 -7.59 -5.45
CA SER A 60 12.81 -6.29 -5.14
C SER A 60 11.99 -5.75 -6.34
N GLY A 61 12.50 -5.91 -7.56
CA GLY A 61 11.74 -5.59 -8.78
C GLY A 61 10.49 -6.45 -8.96
N PHE A 62 10.57 -7.74 -8.64
CA PHE A 62 9.41 -8.65 -8.64
C PHE A 62 8.32 -8.21 -7.67
N LEU A 63 8.68 -7.85 -6.43
CA LEU A 63 7.72 -7.35 -5.44
C LEU A 63 7.11 -6.02 -5.86
N LEU A 64 7.92 -5.10 -6.38
CA LEU A 64 7.44 -3.81 -6.89
C LEU A 64 6.38 -3.98 -7.98
N ALA A 65 6.54 -4.97 -8.87
CA ALA A 65 5.56 -5.28 -9.92
C ALA A 65 4.21 -5.81 -9.39
N ARG A 66 4.11 -6.18 -8.10
CA ARG A 66 2.86 -6.59 -7.44
C ARG A 66 2.16 -5.46 -6.70
N ILE A 67 2.77 -4.27 -6.64
CA ILE A 67 2.21 -3.11 -5.97
C ILE A 67 1.37 -2.31 -6.97
N ASP A 68 0.05 -2.43 -6.84
CA ASP A 68 -0.94 -1.79 -7.70
C ASP A 68 -1.69 -0.63 -7.01
N GLY A 69 -1.37 -0.34 -5.74
CA GLY A 69 -2.05 0.68 -4.96
C GLY A 69 -3.41 0.27 -4.40
N MET A 70 -3.81 -1.01 -4.54
CA MET A 70 -5.11 -1.53 -4.10
C MET A 70 -4.96 -2.79 -3.25
N THR A 71 -3.92 -3.59 -3.52
CA THR A 71 -3.68 -4.87 -2.87
C THR A 71 -3.05 -4.66 -1.48
N PRO A 72 -3.64 -5.25 -0.40
CA PRO A 72 -3.07 -5.16 0.93
C PRO A 72 -1.68 -5.79 1.04
N LEU A 73 -0.86 -5.25 1.94
CA LEU A 73 0.47 -5.75 2.24
C LEU A 73 0.46 -7.25 2.55
N LYS A 74 -0.50 -7.72 3.36
CA LYS A 74 -0.67 -9.16 3.65
C LYS A 74 -0.72 -10.00 2.38
N THR A 75 -1.58 -9.60 1.45
CA THR A 75 -1.80 -10.35 0.21
C THR A 75 -0.55 -10.35 -0.65
N ILE A 76 0.15 -9.22 -0.74
CA ILE A 76 1.43 -9.12 -1.48
C ILE A 76 2.47 -10.07 -0.88
N LEU A 77 2.58 -10.14 0.47
CA LEU A 77 3.48 -11.05 1.16
C LEU A 77 3.08 -12.51 0.93
N ASP A 78 1.79 -12.84 1.01
CA ASP A 78 1.26 -14.20 0.82
C ASP A 78 1.47 -14.74 -0.60
N ILE A 79 1.40 -13.88 -1.62
CA ILE A 79 1.63 -14.26 -3.03
C ILE A 79 3.09 -14.08 -3.48
N SER A 80 3.95 -13.60 -2.58
CA SER A 80 5.37 -13.54 -2.85
C SER A 80 5.92 -14.96 -2.85
N ALA A 81 6.62 -15.37 -3.90
CA ALA A 81 7.22 -16.71 -3.99
C ALA A 81 8.49 -16.81 -3.10
N MET A 82 8.44 -16.24 -1.89
CA MET A 82 9.54 -16.14 -0.93
C MET A 82 9.00 -16.06 0.51
N PRO A 83 9.83 -16.30 1.54
CA PRO A 83 9.40 -16.17 2.94
C PRO A 83 8.90 -14.75 3.26
N HIS A 84 7.88 -14.64 4.13
CA HIS A 84 7.28 -13.37 4.55
C HIS A 84 8.30 -12.35 5.05
N GLU A 85 9.24 -12.79 5.88
CA GLU A 85 10.30 -11.92 6.42
C GLU A 85 11.20 -11.36 5.31
N SER A 86 11.61 -12.21 4.37
CA SER A 86 12.41 -11.80 3.22
C SER A 86 11.64 -10.83 2.32
N ALA A 87 10.35 -11.05 2.11
CA ALA A 87 9.50 -10.14 1.37
C ALA A 87 9.33 -8.79 2.09
N MET A 88 9.12 -8.82 3.41
CA MET A 88 8.99 -7.60 4.23
C MET A 88 10.26 -6.74 4.17
N HIS A 89 11.44 -7.34 4.36
CA HIS A 89 12.72 -6.62 4.27
C HIS A 89 12.89 -5.93 2.90
N ARG A 90 12.38 -6.53 1.83
CA ARG A 90 12.43 -5.95 0.48
C ARG A 90 11.42 -4.82 0.30
N ILE A 91 10.23 -4.95 0.87
CA ILE A 91 9.26 -3.86 0.93
C ILE A 91 9.83 -2.67 1.71
N GLU A 92 10.47 -2.92 2.85
CA GLU A 92 11.18 -1.89 3.63
C GLU A 92 12.28 -1.22 2.81
N HIS A 93 13.07 -1.99 2.06
CA HIS A 93 14.08 -1.45 1.16
C HIS A 93 13.47 -0.56 0.06
N LEU A 94 12.37 -0.97 -0.57
CA LEU A 94 11.66 -0.15 -1.56
C LEU A 94 11.09 1.15 -0.96
N VAL A 95 10.62 1.10 0.29
CA VAL A 95 10.19 2.29 1.03
C VAL A 95 11.37 3.20 1.35
N HIS A 96 12.50 2.65 1.76
CA HIS A 96 13.73 3.40 2.03
C HIS A 96 14.27 4.12 0.78
N LEU A 97 14.18 3.47 -0.39
CA LEU A 97 14.52 4.08 -1.68
C LEU A 97 13.51 5.15 -2.13
N GLY A 98 12.36 5.29 -1.44
CA GLY A 98 11.27 6.18 -1.81
C GLY A 98 10.44 5.69 -3.01
N ALA A 99 10.71 4.48 -3.50
CA ALA A 99 9.99 3.86 -4.63
C ALA A 99 8.56 3.48 -4.24
N VAL A 100 8.35 3.14 -2.98
CA VAL A 100 7.06 2.74 -2.41
C VAL A 100 6.75 3.64 -1.21
N ARG A 101 5.48 4.00 -1.06
CA ARG A 101 4.96 4.57 0.18
C ARG A 101 3.86 3.68 0.74
N MET A 102 3.73 3.67 2.05
CA MET A 102 2.73 2.87 2.76
C MET A 102 1.53 3.73 3.11
N LEU A 103 0.33 3.25 2.82
CA LEU A 103 -0.93 3.92 3.11
C LEU A 103 -1.66 3.15 4.20
N VAL A 104 -1.72 3.72 5.40
CA VAL A 104 -2.39 3.07 6.55
C VAL A 104 -3.85 3.53 6.59
N PRO A 105 -4.82 2.60 6.64
CA PRO A 105 -6.21 2.92 6.93
C PRO A 105 -6.33 3.54 8.33
N ARG A 106 -7.10 4.61 8.51
CA ARG A 106 -7.43 5.09 9.86
C ARG A 106 -8.22 4.01 10.61
N SER A 107 -7.72 3.60 11.77
CA SER A 107 -8.47 2.77 12.73
C SER A 107 -9.64 3.51 13.39
N ASP A 108 -9.74 4.83 13.18
CA ASP A 108 -10.71 5.73 13.82
C ASP A 108 -11.89 6.08 12.92
N THR A 109 -12.43 5.15 12.14
CA THR A 109 -13.74 5.39 11.52
C THR A 109 -14.77 5.35 12.65
N PRO A 110 -15.43 6.46 13.03
CA PRO A 110 -16.51 6.38 13.99
C PRO A 110 -17.55 5.45 13.38
N THR A 111 -17.85 4.38 14.10
CA THR A 111 -18.98 3.51 13.76
C THR A 111 -20.21 4.41 13.86
N LEU A 112 -20.72 4.89 12.72
CA LEU A 112 -21.99 5.58 12.66
C LEU A 112 -23.04 4.55 13.12
N SER A 113 -23.47 4.70 14.38
CA SER A 113 -24.64 4.05 14.95
C SER A 113 -25.91 4.74 14.48
#